data_AF-A0A135L100-F1
#
_entry.id   AF-A0A135L100-F1
#
_cell.length_a   1.000
_cell.length_b   1.000
_cell.length_c   1.000
_cell.angle_alpha   90.00
_cell.angle_beta   90.00
_cell.angle_gamma   90.00
#
_symmetry.space_group_name_H-M   'P 1'
#
loop_
_entity.id
_entity.type
_entity.pdbx_description
1 polymer ?
#
loop_
_entity_poly.entity_id
_entity_poly.type
_entity_poly.pdbx_seq_one_letter_code
_entity_poly.pdbx_strand_id
1 'polypeptide(L)'
;MVEIAKKDIKNVINWDYDEKDDCFICPNDRKVTFRKYLIKKNPAGYEQSFKIYECEDCTDCPLKEKCTKAKGNRQVHWNTVFEEMKAKAKAALECEEKAAIYSRRKVEVESMFGHIKGNRSFRRFSLRGIDKVHVEFGIVALAHNVKLTFFGV
;
A
#
# COMPACT_ATOMS: atom_id res chain seq x y z
N MET A 1 -9.67 -25.59 20.81
CA MET A 1 -8.54 -24.65 20.88
C MET A 1 -7.99 -24.51 19.47
N VAL A 2 -8.51 -23.57 18.68
CA VAL A 2 -8.12 -23.43 17.27
C VAL A 2 -6.92 -22.49 17.19
N GLU A 3 -5.80 -23.05 16.78
CA GLU A 3 -4.57 -22.34 16.44
C GLU A 3 -4.84 -21.38 15.28
N ILE A 4 -5.07 -20.10 15.59
CA ILE A 4 -5.04 -19.04 14.59
C ILE A 4 -3.56 -18.80 14.28
N ALA A 5 -3.08 -19.45 13.21
CA ALA A 5 -1.80 -19.14 12.58
C ALA A 5 -1.60 -17.61 12.54
N LYS A 6 -0.46 -17.15 13.08
CA LYS A 6 -0.01 -15.76 13.30
C LYS A 6 -0.50 -14.74 12.24
N LYS A 7 -1.78 -14.39 12.25
CA LYS A 7 -2.34 -13.25 11.54
C LYS A 7 -2.21 -12.06 12.47
N ASP A 8 -1.54 -11.01 12.01
CA ASP A 8 -1.32 -9.81 12.82
C ASP A 8 -2.67 -9.27 13.31
N ILE A 9 -2.87 -9.32 14.64
CA ILE A 9 -4.12 -8.97 15.34
C ILE A 9 -4.51 -7.51 15.06
N LYS A 10 -3.54 -6.65 14.76
CA LYS A 10 -3.76 -5.22 14.48
C LYS A 10 -4.34 -4.98 13.09
N ASN A 11 -4.13 -5.93 12.17
CA ASN A 11 -4.50 -5.77 10.78
C ASN A 11 -5.98 -6.13 10.59
N VAL A 12 -6.78 -5.11 10.28
CA VAL A 12 -8.24 -5.20 10.11
C VAL A 12 -8.63 -6.14 8.96
N ILE A 13 -7.76 -6.34 7.97
CA ILE A 13 -8.01 -7.30 6.87
C ILE A 13 -8.16 -8.74 7.40
N ASN A 14 -7.61 -9.03 8.58
CA ASN A 14 -7.73 -10.34 9.22
C ASN A 14 -9.00 -10.47 10.09
N TRP A 15 -9.81 -9.42 10.19
CA TRP A 15 -11.03 -9.42 11.00
C TRP A 15 -12.22 -9.82 10.13
N ASP A 16 -13.22 -10.44 10.76
CA ASP A 16 -14.46 -10.78 10.06
C ASP A 16 -15.31 -9.52 9.88
N TYR A 17 -15.91 -9.39 8.70
CA TYR A 17 -16.81 -8.31 8.35
C TYR A 17 -18.21 -8.88 8.13
N ASP A 18 -19.18 -8.37 8.88
CA ASP A 18 -20.58 -8.70 8.72
C ASP A 18 -21.25 -7.67 7.79
N GLU A 19 -21.62 -8.12 6.59
CA GLU A 19 -22.26 -7.30 5.57
C GLU A 19 -23.69 -6.89 5.95
N LYS A 20 -24.38 -7.66 6.81
CA LYS A 20 -25.77 -7.36 7.18
C LYS A 20 -25.85 -6.18 8.14
N ASP A 21 -24.95 -6.16 9.13
CA ASP A 21 -24.91 -5.14 10.18
C ASP A 21 -23.94 -3.98 9.84
N ASP A 22 -23.23 -4.02 8.70
CA ASP A 22 -22.10 -3.13 8.35
C ASP A 22 -21.16 -2.94 9.54
N CYS A 23 -20.60 -4.04 10.06
CA CYS A 23 -19.72 -4.02 11.22
C CYS A 23 -18.56 -5.01 11.10
N PHE A 24 -17.43 -4.68 11.73
CA PHE A 24 -16.32 -5.61 11.88
C PHE A 24 -16.38 -6.30 13.24
N ILE A 25 -15.90 -7.54 13.30
CA ILE A 25 -15.72 -8.28 14.55
C ILE A 25 -14.26 -8.22 14.93
N CYS A 26 -13.94 -7.59 16.06
CA CYS A 26 -12.55 -7.51 16.51
C CYS A 26 -12.05 -8.89 17.01
N PRO A 27 -10.73 -9.08 17.19
CA PRO A 27 -10.15 -10.33 17.68
C PRO A 27 -10.56 -10.73 19.11
N ASN A 28 -11.31 -9.87 19.80
CA ASN A 28 -11.90 -10.12 21.12
C ASN A 28 -13.44 -10.28 21.02
N ASP A 29 -13.96 -10.62 19.82
CA ASP A 29 -15.37 -10.86 19.52
C ASP A 29 -16.32 -9.70 19.83
N ARG A 30 -15.79 -8.47 19.94
CA ARG A 30 -16.60 -7.24 20.10
C ARG A 30 -16.93 -6.63 18.73
N LYS A 31 -18.14 -6.07 18.61
CA LYS A 31 -18.56 -5.37 17.40
C LYS A 31 -17.84 -4.03 17.26
N VAL A 32 -17.46 -3.72 16.03
CA VAL A 32 -16.83 -2.47 15.62
C VAL A 32 -17.76 -1.87 14.58
N THR A 33 -18.66 -1.02 15.05
CA THR A 33 -19.80 -0.52 14.27
C THR A 33 -19.44 0.75 13.52
N PHE A 34 -20.17 1.01 12.44
CA PHE A 34 -20.02 2.24 11.69
C PHE A 34 -20.33 3.46 12.57
N ARG A 35 -19.41 4.44 12.58
CA ARG A 35 -19.56 5.69 13.34
C ARG A 35 -19.88 6.86 12.44
N LYS A 36 -19.06 7.09 11.41
CA LYS A 36 -19.20 8.26 10.53
C LYS A 36 -18.42 8.15 9.24
N TYR A 37 -18.80 8.94 8.25
CA TYR A 37 -17.98 9.24 7.09
C TYR A 37 -16.96 10.33 7.42
N LEU A 38 -15.78 10.25 6.81
CA LEU A 38 -14.71 11.23 6.94
C LEU A 38 -14.06 11.44 5.58
N ILE A 39 -13.99 12.69 5.13
CA ILE A 39 -13.24 13.07 3.93
C ILE A 39 -11.92 13.69 4.39
N LYS A 40 -10.80 13.21 3.82
CA LYS A 40 -9.47 13.79 4.05
C LYS A 40 -8.85 14.19 2.72
N LYS A 41 -8.09 15.29 2.74
CA LYS A 41 -7.24 15.68 1.62
C LYS A 41 -5.82 15.18 1.85
N ASN A 42 -5.25 14.53 0.86
CA ASN A 42 -3.84 14.17 0.86
C ASN A 42 -2.96 15.40 0.64
N PRO A 43 -1.65 15.34 0.93
CA PRO A 43 -0.72 16.45 0.67
C PRO A 43 -0.72 16.92 -0.80
N ALA A 44 -1.06 16.02 -1.73
CA ALA A 44 -1.21 16.31 -3.16
C ALA A 44 -2.58 16.93 -3.54
N GLY A 45 -3.46 17.22 -2.57
CA GLY A 45 -4.75 17.88 -2.79
C GLY A 45 -5.93 16.94 -3.09
N TYR A 46 -5.69 15.67 -3.39
CA TYR A 46 -6.75 14.70 -3.69
C TYR A 46 -7.60 14.35 -2.45
N GLU A 47 -8.91 14.28 -2.66
CA GLU A 47 -9.88 13.90 -1.63
C GLU A 47 -10.01 12.38 -1.52
N GLN A 48 -10.06 11.88 -0.29
CA GLN A 48 -10.23 10.48 0.04
C GLN A 48 -11.39 10.34 1.02
N SER A 49 -12.37 9.51 0.66
CA SER A 49 -13.50 9.14 1.51
C SER A 49 -13.16 7.93 2.38
N PHE A 50 -13.46 8.03 3.66
CA PHE A 50 -13.28 6.96 4.64
C PHE A 50 -14.59 6.71 5.37
N LYS A 51 -14.93 5.43 5.54
CA LYS A 51 -15.86 4.96 6.56
C LYS A 51 -15.08 4.74 7.86
N ILE A 52 -15.49 5.38 8.94
CA ILE A 52 -14.89 5.21 10.25
C ILE A 52 -15.76 4.26 11.05
N TYR A 53 -15.16 3.16 11.49
CA TYR A 53 -15.77 2.22 12.42
C TYR A 53 -15.08 2.34 13.77
N GLU A 54 -15.82 2.15 14.85
CA GLU A 54 -15.30 2.21 16.21
C GLU A 54 -15.78 1.03 17.03
N CYS A 55 -14.87 0.45 17.81
CA CYS A 55 -15.21 -0.60 18.75
C CYS A 55 -16.09 -0.05 19.88
N GLU A 56 -17.10 -0.81 20.30
CA GLU A 56 -18.04 -0.41 21.37
C GLU A 56 -17.31 0.01 22.65
N ASP A 57 -16.47 -0.87 23.18
CA ASP A 57 -15.60 -0.57 24.31
C ASP A 57 -14.26 -1.29 24.18
N CYS A 58 -13.18 -0.63 24.56
CA CYS A 58 -11.83 -1.20 24.66
C CYS A 58 -11.17 -0.87 26.00
N THR A 59 -11.92 -0.49 27.04
CA THR A 59 -11.35 0.00 28.30
C THR A 59 -10.62 -1.11 29.03
N ASP A 60 -11.27 -2.27 29.21
CA ASP A 60 -10.73 -3.45 29.90
C ASP A 60 -10.41 -4.62 28.94
N CYS A 61 -9.98 -4.32 27.72
CA CYS A 61 -9.68 -5.37 26.74
C CYS A 61 -8.28 -5.97 26.97
N PRO A 62 -8.14 -7.30 27.19
CA PRO A 62 -6.83 -7.93 27.43
C PRO A 62 -5.92 -7.89 26.19
N LEU A 63 -6.51 -7.73 25.00
CA LEU A 63 -5.79 -7.62 23.75
C LEU A 63 -5.43 -6.18 23.39
N LYS A 64 -5.80 -5.17 24.20
CA LYS A 64 -5.62 -3.74 23.86
C LYS A 64 -4.18 -3.40 23.51
N GLU A 65 -3.22 -3.82 24.33
CA GLU A 65 -1.79 -3.55 24.10
C GLU A 65 -1.27 -4.12 22.78
N LYS A 66 -1.80 -5.29 22.38
CA LYS A 66 -1.44 -5.98 21.14
C LYS A 66 -2.29 -5.52 19.95
N CYS A 67 -3.47 -4.95 20.15
CA CYS A 67 -4.44 -4.60 19.11
C CYS A 67 -4.31 -3.12 18.66
N THR A 68 -4.12 -2.19 19.59
CA THR A 68 -4.12 -0.75 19.26
C THR A 68 -3.19 0.05 20.17
N LYS A 69 -2.62 1.13 19.63
CA LYS A 69 -1.88 2.15 20.41
C LYS A 69 -2.74 3.36 20.78
N ALA A 70 -4.03 3.34 20.42
CA ALA A 70 -4.94 4.44 20.70
C ALA A 70 -5.24 4.52 22.21
N LYS A 71 -5.38 5.75 22.73
CA LYS A 71 -5.76 5.97 24.14
C LYS A 71 -7.21 5.54 24.44
N GLY A 72 -8.09 5.66 23.46
CA GLY A 72 -9.50 5.26 23.56
C GLY A 72 -9.82 3.97 22.79
N ASN A 73 -11.04 3.89 22.28
CA ASN A 73 -11.50 2.74 21.49
C ASN A 73 -10.73 2.61 20.17
N ARG A 74 -10.59 1.37 19.72
CA ARG A 74 -9.97 1.06 18.42
C ARG A 74 -10.88 1.57 17.31
N GLN A 75 -10.33 2.45 16.49
CA GLN A 75 -10.98 2.93 15.26
C GLN A 75 -10.37 2.29 14.03
N VAL A 76 -11.22 1.97 13.07
CA VAL A 76 -10.87 1.45 11.75
C VAL A 76 -11.25 2.50 10.72
N HIS A 77 -10.27 2.90 9.91
CA HIS A 77 -10.47 3.83 8.80
C HIS A 77 -10.50 3.02 7.52
N TRP A 78 -11.69 2.78 6.98
CA TRP A 78 -11.88 1.96 5.80
C TRP A 78 -12.12 2.83 4.58
N ASN A 79 -11.25 2.75 3.57
CA ASN A 79 -11.44 3.44 2.30
C ASN A 79 -11.93 2.42 1.27
N THR A 80 -13.21 2.50 0.94
CA THR A 80 -13.88 1.56 0.03
C THR A 80 -13.27 1.59 -1.38
N VAL A 81 -12.97 2.78 -1.90
CA VAL A 81 -12.37 2.96 -3.23
C VAL A 81 -10.98 2.34 -3.28
N PHE A 82 -10.17 2.55 -2.23
CA PHE A 82 -8.83 1.98 -2.15
C PHE A 82 -8.87 0.45 -2.09
N GLU A 83 -9.76 -0.13 -1.28
CA GLU A 83 -9.87 -1.58 -1.16
C GLU A 83 -10.42 -2.21 -2.46
N GLU A 84 -11.31 -1.53 -3.18
CA GLU A 84 -11.74 -1.95 -4.52
C GLU A 84 -10.58 -1.96 -5.52
N MET A 85 -9.78 -0.88 -5.56
CA MET A 85 -8.60 -0.80 -6.44
C MET A 85 -7.57 -1.89 -6.13
N LYS A 86 -7.38 -2.17 -4.84
CA LYS A 86 -6.49 -3.23 -4.37
C LYS A 86 -7.02 -4.62 -4.74
N ALA A 87 -8.32 -4.86 -4.65
CA ALA A 87 -8.95 -6.10 -5.09
C ALA A 87 -8.77 -6.30 -6.61
N LYS A 88 -8.97 -5.25 -7.42
CA LYS A 88 -8.70 -5.28 -8.87
C LYS A 88 -7.23 -5.60 -9.17
N ALA A 89 -6.30 -4.99 -8.45
CA ALA A 89 -4.87 -5.25 -8.61
C ALA A 89 -4.50 -6.69 -8.22
N LYS A 90 -5.08 -7.21 -7.14
CA LYS A 90 -4.89 -8.60 -6.71
C LYS A 90 -5.40 -9.59 -7.75
N ALA A 91 -6.63 -9.41 -8.23
CA ALA A 91 -7.21 -10.25 -9.28
C ALA A 91 -6.37 -10.21 -10.58
N ALA A 92 -5.81 -9.04 -10.91
CA ALA A 92 -4.90 -8.93 -12.05
C ALA A 92 -3.59 -9.71 -11.84
N LEU A 93 -3.06 -9.79 -10.62
CA LEU A 93 -1.86 -10.57 -10.30
C LEU A 93 -2.12 -12.07 -10.18
N GLU A 94 -3.35 -12.49 -9.92
CA GLU A 94 -3.75 -13.90 -9.89
C GLU A 94 -3.95 -14.48 -11.31
N CYS A 95 -4.15 -13.62 -12.31
CA CYS A 95 -4.19 -14.00 -13.72
C CYS A 95 -2.78 -14.34 -14.22
N GLU A 96 -2.58 -15.58 -14.69
CA GLU A 96 -1.27 -16.12 -15.08
C GLU A 96 -0.56 -15.27 -16.16
N GLU A 97 -1.28 -14.81 -17.18
CA GLU A 97 -0.73 -13.96 -18.25
C GLU A 97 -0.20 -12.62 -17.70
N LYS A 98 -1.00 -11.95 -16.88
CA LYS A 98 -0.64 -10.67 -16.25
C LYS A 98 0.45 -10.83 -15.20
N ALA A 99 0.45 -11.94 -14.46
CA ALA A 99 1.51 -12.30 -13.53
C ALA A 99 2.83 -12.52 -14.26
N ALA A 100 2.81 -13.21 -15.41
CA ALA A 100 3.98 -13.40 -16.25
C ALA A 100 4.53 -12.07 -16.80
N ILE A 101 3.67 -11.17 -17.29
CA ILE A 101 4.07 -9.80 -17.66
C ILE A 101 4.69 -9.06 -16.46
N TYR A 102 4.05 -9.12 -15.30
CA TYR A 102 4.54 -8.45 -14.10
C TYR A 102 5.90 -8.99 -13.64
N SER A 103 6.13 -10.30 -13.75
CA SER A 103 7.40 -10.94 -13.39
C SER A 103 8.57 -10.43 -14.23
N ARG A 104 8.35 -10.16 -15.52
CA ARG A 104 9.37 -9.62 -16.44
C ARG A 104 9.91 -8.25 -16.03
N ARG A 105 9.10 -7.44 -15.31
CA ARG A 105 9.57 -6.16 -14.76
C ARG A 105 10.79 -6.29 -13.86
N LYS A 106 10.94 -7.41 -13.15
CA LYS A 106 12.14 -7.63 -12.33
C LYS A 106 13.40 -7.57 -13.18
N VAL A 107 13.39 -8.24 -14.34
CA VAL A 107 14.55 -8.28 -15.24
C VAL A 107 14.71 -6.96 -15.99
N GLU A 108 13.63 -6.44 -16.58
CA GLU A 108 13.68 -5.24 -17.41
C GLU A 108 14.03 -3.98 -16.61
N VAL A 109 13.44 -3.81 -15.41
CA VAL A 109 13.64 -2.59 -14.61
C VAL A 109 14.93 -2.66 -13.81
N GLU A 110 15.31 -3.82 -13.24
CA GLU A 110 16.55 -3.93 -12.47
C GLU A 110 17.79 -3.82 -13.36
N SER A 111 17.76 -4.34 -14.58
CA SER A 111 18.86 -4.17 -15.54
C SER A 111 19.09 -2.71 -15.89
N MET A 112 18.03 -1.92 -16.12
CA MET A 112 18.13 -0.47 -16.31
C MET A 112 18.81 0.21 -15.11
N PHE A 113 18.34 -0.07 -13.89
CA PHE A 113 18.95 0.51 -12.69
C PHE A 113 20.39 0.04 -12.46
N GLY A 114 20.71 -1.21 -12.79
CA GLY A 114 22.07 -1.75 -12.78
C GLY A 114 22.98 -1.03 -13.78
N HIS A 115 22.50 -0.76 -14.99
CA HIS A 115 23.24 0.01 -15.99
C HIS A 115 23.48 1.45 -15.55
N ILE A 116 22.49 2.11 -14.95
CA ILE A 116 22.62 3.49 -14.48
C ILE A 116 23.57 3.57 -13.27
N LYS A 117 23.35 2.75 -12.24
CA LYS A 117 24.10 2.83 -10.97
C LYS A 117 25.46 2.11 -10.99
N GLY A 118 25.55 1.04 -11.76
CA GLY A 118 26.76 0.22 -11.94
C GLY A 118 27.58 0.72 -13.11
N ASN A 119 27.12 0.46 -14.34
CA ASN A 119 27.93 0.73 -15.55
C ASN A 119 28.21 2.21 -15.79
N ARG A 120 27.29 3.10 -15.41
CA ARG A 120 27.46 4.56 -15.53
C ARG A 120 27.85 5.24 -14.23
N SER A 121 28.03 4.49 -13.14
CA SER A 121 28.39 5.01 -11.81
C SER A 121 27.49 6.15 -11.30
N PHE A 122 26.28 6.30 -11.84
CA PHE A 122 25.36 7.37 -11.47
C PHE A 122 24.65 7.00 -10.17
N ARG A 123 25.31 7.28 -9.04
CA ARG A 123 24.84 6.94 -7.69
C ARG A 123 24.32 8.14 -6.91
N ARG A 124 24.65 9.35 -7.33
CA ARG A 124 24.26 10.60 -6.68
C ARG A 124 23.95 11.64 -7.75
N PHE A 125 22.93 12.47 -7.49
CA PHE A 125 22.67 13.65 -8.28
C PHE A 125 23.72 14.72 -7.99
N SER A 126 24.17 15.37 -9.06
CA SER A 126 25.12 16.48 -9.00
C SER A 126 24.38 17.79 -8.69
N LEU A 127 23.11 17.89 -9.07
CA LEU A 127 22.28 19.06 -8.85
C LEU A 127 21.39 18.92 -7.61
N ARG A 128 20.96 20.07 -7.06
CA ARG A 128 20.03 20.17 -5.93
C ARG A 128 18.76 20.91 -6.34
N GLY A 129 17.61 20.45 -5.85
CA GLY A 129 16.29 20.96 -6.18
C GLY A 129 15.56 20.08 -7.21
N ILE A 130 14.24 19.91 -7.03
CA ILE A 130 13.42 18.94 -7.79
C ILE A 130 13.54 19.19 -9.29
N ASP A 131 13.41 20.43 -9.74
CA ASP A 131 13.44 20.77 -11.17
C ASP A 131 14.78 20.41 -11.82
N LYS A 132 15.89 20.72 -11.15
CA LYS A 132 17.24 20.44 -11.66
C LYS A 132 17.55 18.94 -11.66
N VAL A 133 17.15 18.24 -10.59
CA VAL A 133 17.27 16.78 -10.49
C VAL A 133 16.43 16.09 -11.58
N HIS A 134 15.26 16.63 -11.89
CA HIS A 134 14.40 16.11 -12.96
C HIS A 134 15.10 16.20 -14.34
N VAL A 135 15.73 17.34 -14.64
CA VAL A 135 16.51 17.51 -15.88
C VAL A 135 17.71 16.56 -15.92
N GLU A 136 18.48 16.46 -14.83
CA GLU A 136 19.64 15.57 -14.73
C GLU A 136 19.24 14.11 -14.96
N PHE A 137 18.17 13.64 -14.31
CA PHE A 137 17.65 12.29 -14.52
C PHE A 137 17.12 12.09 -15.95
N GLY A 138 16.46 13.10 -16.52
CA GLY A 138 15.96 13.08 -17.90
C GLY A 138 17.08 12.84 -18.91
N ILE A 139 18.24 13.48 -18.74
CA ILE A 139 19.42 13.25 -19.60
C ILE A 139 19.94 11.82 -19.44
N VAL A 140 20.03 11.30 -18.21
CA VAL A 140 20.47 9.93 -17.96
C VAL A 140 19.53 8.91 -18.61
N ALA A 141 18.22 9.12 -18.49
CA ALA A 141 17.19 8.28 -19.10
C ALA A 141 17.24 8.36 -20.63
N LEU A 142 17.39 9.55 -21.21
CA LEU A 142 17.55 9.73 -22.66
C LEU A 142 18.78 8.98 -23.16
N ALA A 143 19.93 9.15 -22.50
CA ALA A 143 21.15 8.45 -22.85
C ALA A 143 21.01 6.93 -22.72
N HIS A 144 20.19 6.44 -21.78
CA HIS A 144 19.89 5.01 -21.66
C HIS A 144 19.04 4.52 -22.83
N ASN A 145 17.97 5.25 -23.17
CA ASN A 145 17.08 4.91 -24.26
C ASN A 145 17.78 4.95 -25.63
N VAL A 146 18.63 5.94 -25.89
CA VAL A 146 19.43 5.99 -27.15
C VAL A 146 20.34 4.77 -27.27
N LYS A 147 20.96 4.33 -26.16
CA LYS A 147 21.78 3.12 -26.15
C LYS A 147 20.94 1.87 -26.46
N LEU A 148 19.77 1.76 -25.84
CA LEU A 148 18.85 0.65 -26.06
C LEU A 148 18.40 0.56 -27.53
N THR A 149 18.01 1.70 -28.12
CA THR A 149 17.46 1.78 -29.49
C THR A 149 18.50 1.59 -30.58
N PHE A 150 19.72 2.11 -30.42
CA PHE A 150 20.74 2.08 -31.48
C PHE A 150 21.75 0.95 -31.37
N PHE A 151 21.95 0.38 -30.18
CA PHE A 151 23.01 -0.60 -29.94
C PHE A 151 22.51 -1.97 -29.44
N GLY A 152 21.20 -2.14 -29.22
CA GLY A 152 20.57 -3.46 -29.07
C GLY A 152 21.12 -4.33 -27.93
N VAL A 153 21.52 -3.71 -26.80
CA VAL A 153 21.95 -4.41 -25.57
C VAL A 153 21.19 -3.88 -24.37
#